data_AF-G0JTC9-F1
#
_entry.id   AF-G0JTC9-F1
#
_cell.length_a   1.000
_cell.length_b   1.000
_cell.length_c   1.000
_cell.angle_alpha   90.00
_cell.angle_beta   90.00
_cell.angle_gamma   90.00
#
_symmetry.space_group_name_H-M   'P 1'
#
loop_
_entity.id
_entity.type
_entity.pdbx_description
1 polymer ?
#
loop_
_entity_poly.entity_id
_entity_poly.type
_entity_poly.pdbx_seq_one_letter_code
_entity_poly.pdbx_strand_id
1 'polypeptide(L)'
;MNTQNKVTMNNGRYVAAGLSAILAATLGITTAMATPLDTSWKSATLPQVKALLVKDSGEVSGKTVTYSGKTVHVVAAAVLPGFPFPSFEIHDVKNPTLDIPAGATVDITFINTNKGFGHSFDITKKGPPYAVMPNIKPIVAGTGFSPVPKDGKFGYTDFTWHPTAGTYYYVCQIPGHAATGMFGKIVVK
;
A
#
# COMPACT_ATOMS: atom_id res chain seq x y z
N MET A 1 -45.49 20.82 63.69
CA MET A 1 -44.25 20.02 63.58
C MET A 1 -44.50 18.88 62.61
N ASN A 2 -43.69 18.78 61.54
CA ASN A 2 -43.37 17.59 60.72
C ASN A 2 -44.53 16.77 60.07
N THR A 3 -44.49 16.24 58.84
CA THR A 3 -43.46 16.07 57.78
C THR A 3 -44.15 15.48 56.53
N GLN A 4 -43.69 15.91 55.33
CA GLN A 4 -43.49 15.18 54.05
C GLN A 4 -44.62 14.37 53.37
N ASN A 5 -45.07 14.76 52.16
CA ASN A 5 -44.54 14.48 50.78
C ASN A 5 -44.54 12.99 50.40
N LYS A 6 -44.97 12.52 49.21
CA LYS A 6 -45.64 13.06 48.03
C LYS A 6 -46.07 11.83 47.18
N VAL A 7 -47.18 11.95 46.45
CA VAL A 7 -47.88 10.90 45.68
C VAL A 7 -47.13 10.46 44.42
N THR A 8 -47.22 9.16 44.09
CA THR A 8 -46.96 8.64 42.73
C THR A 8 -48.09 7.71 42.29
N MET A 9 -48.74 8.06 41.19
CA MET A 9 -49.70 7.29 40.37
C MET A 9 -49.40 7.73 38.94
N ASN A 10 -49.54 6.97 37.85
CA ASN A 10 -50.23 5.75 37.45
C ASN A 10 -49.62 5.40 36.07
N ASN A 11 -49.81 4.20 35.51
CA ASN A 11 -49.66 4.00 34.05
C ASN A 11 -50.56 2.84 33.57
N GLY A 12 -51.69 3.20 32.92
CA GLY A 12 -52.46 2.33 32.02
C GLY A 12 -51.97 2.53 30.58
N ARG A 13 -51.80 1.48 29.75
CA ARG A 13 -52.80 0.70 28.97
C ARG A 13 -52.80 1.07 27.47
N TYR A 14 -52.30 0.11 26.67
CA TYR A 14 -52.80 -0.46 25.40
C TYR A 14 -52.82 0.27 24.02
N VAL A 15 -52.11 -0.39 23.07
CA VAL A 15 -52.50 -0.90 21.71
C VAL A 15 -52.85 0.09 20.59
N ALA A 16 -52.12 0.03 19.46
CA ALA A 16 -52.64 -0.31 18.11
C ALA A 16 -51.54 -0.29 17.02
N ALA A 17 -51.70 -1.17 16.05
CA ALA A 17 -50.79 -1.47 14.95
C ALA A 17 -50.82 -0.43 13.81
N GLY A 18 -49.71 -0.32 13.08
CA GLY A 18 -49.62 0.37 11.79
C GLY A 18 -48.33 0.00 11.07
N LEU A 19 -48.41 -0.81 10.02
CA LEU A 19 -47.30 -1.04 9.09
C LEU A 19 -46.91 0.28 8.42
N SER A 20 -45.64 0.63 8.44
CA SER A 20 -45.04 1.59 7.51
C SER A 20 -43.68 1.06 7.09
N ALA A 21 -43.61 0.61 5.84
CA ALA A 21 -42.35 0.27 5.19
C ALA A 21 -41.55 1.55 4.99
N ILE A 22 -40.51 1.75 5.81
CA ILE A 22 -39.55 2.83 5.61
C ILE A 22 -38.46 2.30 4.67
N LEU A 23 -38.51 2.75 3.42
CA LEU A 23 -37.43 2.57 2.45
C LEU A 23 -36.25 3.45 2.90
N ALA A 24 -35.30 2.88 3.62
CA ALA A 24 -34.07 3.56 3.99
C ALA A 24 -33.13 3.62 2.78
N ALA A 25 -33.08 4.77 2.12
CA ALA A 25 -32.03 5.08 1.15
C ALA A 25 -30.68 5.17 1.90
N THR A 26 -29.86 4.13 1.77
CA THR A 26 -28.49 4.12 2.28
C THR A 26 -27.63 5.01 1.39
N LEU A 27 -27.38 6.24 1.84
CA LEU A 27 -26.27 7.04 1.34
C LEU A 27 -24.97 6.33 1.73
N GLY A 28 -24.42 5.54 0.81
CA GLY A 28 -23.12 4.89 0.95
C GLY A 28 -22.00 5.92 0.95
N ILE A 29 -21.73 6.53 2.10
CA ILE A 29 -20.48 7.26 2.33
C ILE A 29 -19.40 6.18 2.47
N THR A 30 -18.75 5.83 1.36
CA THR A 30 -17.56 4.99 1.39
C THR A 30 -16.41 5.84 1.94
N THR A 31 -16.26 5.86 3.26
CA THR A 31 -14.98 6.26 3.85
C THR A 31 -13.94 5.26 3.39
N ALA A 32 -13.10 5.64 2.43
CA ALA A 32 -11.95 4.86 2.02
C ALA A 32 -11.03 4.68 3.24
N MET A 33 -11.16 3.55 3.91
CA MET A 33 -10.32 3.19 5.05
C MET A 33 -8.89 3.08 4.51
N ALA A 34 -7.97 3.85 5.06
CA ALA A 34 -6.54 3.69 4.76
C ALA A 34 -6.16 2.25 5.10
N THR A 35 -5.64 1.51 4.13
CA THR A 35 -5.10 0.18 4.36
C THR A 35 -3.90 0.30 5.31
N PRO A 36 -3.84 -0.50 6.38
CA PRO A 36 -2.68 -0.48 7.27
C PRO A 36 -1.44 -0.86 6.47
N LEU A 37 -0.34 -0.12 6.70
CA LEU A 37 0.94 -0.43 6.08
C LEU A 37 1.45 -1.78 6.59
N ASP A 38 2.07 -2.56 5.70
CA ASP A 38 2.70 -3.79 6.11
C ASP A 38 4.04 -3.52 6.81
N THR A 39 4.16 -4.03 8.04
CA THR A 39 5.35 -3.87 8.89
C THR A 39 6.00 -5.22 9.23
N SER A 40 5.61 -6.30 8.56
CA SER A 40 6.02 -7.67 8.89
C SER A 40 7.20 -8.14 8.02
N TRP A 41 8.42 -8.02 8.52
CA TRP A 41 9.60 -8.32 7.71
C TRP A 41 10.14 -9.74 7.91
N LYS A 42 10.32 -10.45 6.79
CA LYS A 42 11.11 -11.68 6.70
C LYS A 42 12.56 -11.34 6.36
N SER A 43 13.43 -12.34 6.43
CA SER A 43 14.86 -12.19 6.15
C SER A 43 15.33 -13.18 5.10
N ALA A 44 16.10 -12.72 4.12
CA ALA A 44 16.63 -13.51 3.02
C ALA A 44 18.15 -13.35 2.89
N THR A 45 18.84 -14.43 2.57
CA THR A 45 20.24 -14.42 2.12
C THR A 45 20.34 -13.92 0.68
N LEU A 46 21.54 -13.54 0.22
CA LEU A 46 21.74 -13.09 -1.16
C LEU A 46 21.24 -14.10 -2.24
N PRO A 47 21.51 -15.42 -2.13
CA PRO A 47 20.94 -16.38 -3.08
C PRO A 47 19.41 -16.40 -3.08
N GLN A 48 18.78 -16.27 -1.90
CA GLN A 48 17.33 -16.20 -1.78
C GLN A 48 16.77 -14.90 -2.39
N VAL A 49 17.45 -13.77 -2.21
CA VAL A 49 17.09 -12.50 -2.87
C VAL A 49 17.12 -12.66 -4.39
N LYS A 50 18.19 -13.24 -4.94
CA LYS A 50 18.27 -13.52 -6.39
C LYS A 50 17.12 -14.41 -6.86
N ALA A 51 16.76 -15.45 -6.09
CA ALA A 51 15.65 -16.33 -6.39
C ALA A 51 14.27 -15.66 -6.26
N LEU A 52 14.14 -14.59 -5.47
CA LEU A 52 12.92 -13.77 -5.40
C LEU A 52 12.83 -12.83 -6.60
N LEU A 53 13.92 -12.14 -6.95
CA LEU A 53 13.94 -11.16 -8.06
C LEU A 53 13.47 -11.75 -9.39
N VAL A 54 13.83 -13.01 -9.69
CA VAL A 54 13.40 -13.70 -10.92
C VAL A 54 11.94 -14.13 -10.93
N LYS A 55 11.19 -13.90 -9.84
CA LYS A 55 9.75 -14.19 -9.75
C LYS A 55 8.87 -13.02 -10.18
N ASP A 56 9.45 -11.87 -10.52
CA ASP A 56 8.68 -10.80 -11.16
C ASP A 56 8.08 -11.33 -12.46
N SER A 57 6.77 -11.18 -12.62
CA SER A 57 6.01 -11.77 -13.72
C SER A 57 5.81 -10.80 -14.89
N GLY A 58 6.52 -9.67 -14.91
CA GLY A 58 6.39 -8.64 -15.93
C GLY A 58 7.28 -8.89 -17.15
N GLU A 59 6.95 -8.23 -18.25
CA GLU A 59 7.76 -8.18 -19.47
C GLU A 59 8.31 -6.77 -19.68
N VAL A 60 9.61 -6.67 -19.96
CA VAL A 60 10.30 -5.38 -20.12
C VAL A 60 10.24 -4.90 -21.57
N SER A 61 9.84 -3.64 -21.76
CA SER A 61 10.03 -2.89 -22.99
C SER A 61 10.51 -1.48 -22.67
N GLY A 62 11.78 -1.21 -22.98
CA GLY A 62 12.43 0.07 -22.65
C GLY A 62 12.46 0.33 -21.14
N LYS A 63 11.67 1.31 -20.68
CA LYS A 63 11.55 1.69 -19.25
C LYS A 63 10.21 1.31 -18.64
N THR A 64 9.50 0.39 -19.27
CA THR A 64 8.19 -0.09 -18.83
C THR A 64 8.26 -1.58 -18.58
N VAL A 65 7.69 -2.00 -17.45
CA VAL A 65 7.42 -3.40 -17.13
C VAL A 65 5.92 -3.61 -17.28
N THR A 66 5.51 -4.45 -18.22
CA THR A 66 4.10 -4.74 -18.50
C THR A 66 3.71 -6.07 -17.89
N TYR A 67 2.65 -6.09 -17.10
CA TYR A 67 2.10 -7.30 -16.50
C TYR A 67 0.85 -7.77 -17.24
N SER A 68 0.56 -9.07 -17.17
CA SER A 68 -0.63 -9.66 -17.77
C SER A 68 -1.19 -10.80 -16.90
N GLY A 69 -2.48 -11.09 -17.03
CA GLY A 69 -3.16 -12.14 -16.25
C GLY A 69 -4.01 -11.62 -15.09
N LYS A 70 -4.62 -12.55 -14.35
CA LYS A 70 -5.54 -12.24 -13.22
C LYS A 70 -4.81 -11.95 -11.92
N THR A 71 -3.65 -12.57 -11.72
CA THR A 71 -2.74 -12.34 -10.60
C THR A 71 -1.38 -12.05 -11.17
N VAL A 72 -0.75 -10.97 -10.75
CA VAL A 72 0.56 -10.53 -11.22
C VAL A 72 1.51 -10.41 -10.04
N HIS A 73 2.78 -10.75 -10.24
CA HIS A 73 3.79 -10.71 -9.20
C HIS A 73 4.78 -9.59 -9.50
N VAL A 74 4.77 -8.55 -8.68
CA VAL A 74 5.73 -7.44 -8.76
C VAL A 74 6.82 -7.71 -7.73
N VAL A 75 8.08 -7.81 -8.17
CA VAL A 75 9.22 -7.93 -7.25
C VAL A 75 10.10 -6.71 -7.35
N ALA A 76 10.07 -5.89 -6.30
CA ALA A 76 10.80 -4.64 -6.20
C ALA A 76 11.96 -4.75 -5.21
N ALA A 77 13.12 -4.22 -5.59
CA ALA A 77 14.25 -4.04 -4.69
C ALA A 77 14.62 -2.57 -4.51
N ALA A 78 15.01 -2.18 -3.31
CA ALA A 78 15.61 -0.86 -3.06
C ALA A 78 17.13 -0.92 -3.27
N VAL A 79 17.60 -0.26 -4.32
CA VAL A 79 19.01 -0.08 -4.71
C VAL A 79 19.76 -1.41 -4.77
N LEU A 80 19.56 -2.15 -5.87
CA LEU A 80 20.38 -3.30 -6.20
C LEU A 80 21.85 -2.90 -6.40
N PRO A 81 22.82 -3.78 -6.10
CA PRO A 81 24.23 -3.50 -6.37
C PRO A 81 24.47 -3.10 -7.83
N GLY A 82 25.09 -1.93 -8.03
CA GLY A 82 25.36 -1.37 -9.37
C GLY A 82 24.33 -0.37 -9.87
N PHE A 83 23.17 -0.24 -9.22
CA PHE A 83 22.16 0.74 -9.57
C PHE A 83 22.36 2.10 -8.85
N PRO A 84 21.91 3.22 -9.44
CA PRO A 84 22.09 4.56 -8.87
C PRO A 84 21.30 4.78 -7.58
N PHE A 85 21.95 5.24 -6.52
CA PHE A 85 21.24 5.67 -5.31
C PHE A 85 20.60 7.07 -5.48
N PRO A 86 19.35 7.30 -5.02
CA PRO A 86 18.36 6.31 -4.54
C PRO A 86 17.39 5.88 -5.67
N SER A 87 17.09 4.58 -5.77
CA SER A 87 16.21 4.00 -6.79
C SER A 87 15.53 2.72 -6.31
N PHE A 88 14.47 2.35 -7.03
CA PHE A 88 13.91 1.01 -7.01
C PHE A 88 14.24 0.28 -8.32
N GLU A 89 14.54 -1.00 -8.20
CA GLU A 89 14.72 -1.90 -9.33
C GLU A 89 13.59 -2.91 -9.38
N ILE A 90 12.94 -2.98 -10.53
CA ILE A 90 11.87 -3.93 -10.83
C ILE A 90 12.20 -4.54 -12.19
N HIS A 91 12.33 -5.86 -12.25
CA HIS A 91 12.75 -6.59 -13.43
C HIS A 91 14.08 -6.08 -14.03
N ASP A 92 15.06 -5.76 -13.18
CA ASP A 92 16.37 -5.19 -13.54
C ASP A 92 16.30 -3.81 -14.24
N VAL A 93 15.15 -3.13 -14.16
CA VAL A 93 14.96 -1.77 -14.67
C VAL A 93 14.90 -0.79 -13.50
N LYS A 94 15.60 0.35 -13.64
CA LYS A 94 15.59 1.45 -12.66
C LYS A 94 14.29 2.26 -12.78
N ASN A 95 13.52 2.34 -11.69
CA ASN A 95 12.28 3.12 -11.56
C ASN A 95 11.34 3.02 -12.77
N PRO A 96 11.02 1.81 -13.27
CA PRO A 96 10.21 1.66 -14.48
C PRO A 96 8.78 2.15 -14.27
N THR A 97 8.09 2.45 -15.37
CA THR A 97 6.62 2.47 -15.32
C THR A 97 6.12 1.02 -15.25
N LEU A 98 5.19 0.74 -14.34
CA LEU A 98 4.53 -0.57 -14.25
C LEU A 98 3.15 -0.46 -14.90
N ASP A 99 2.93 -1.20 -15.98
CA ASP A 99 1.63 -1.31 -16.65
C ASP A 99 0.92 -2.56 -16.13
N ILE A 100 -0.17 -2.37 -15.38
CA ILE A 100 -0.91 -3.45 -14.70
C ILE A 100 -2.33 -3.54 -15.28
N PRO A 101 -2.85 -4.75 -15.55
CA PRO A 101 -4.22 -4.91 -16.04
C PRO A 101 -5.25 -4.54 -14.96
N ALA A 102 -6.27 -3.78 -15.33
CA ALA A 102 -7.38 -3.46 -14.44
C ALA A 102 -8.11 -4.74 -13.99
N GLY A 103 -8.40 -4.82 -12.68
CA GLY A 103 -9.04 -5.98 -12.07
C GLY A 103 -8.11 -7.13 -11.69
N ALA A 104 -6.80 -7.01 -11.95
CA ALA A 104 -5.84 -7.99 -11.45
C ALA A 104 -5.58 -7.83 -9.95
N THR A 105 -5.33 -8.97 -9.29
CA THR A 105 -4.68 -9.02 -7.98
C THR A 105 -3.18 -8.80 -8.18
N VAL A 106 -2.60 -7.83 -7.47
CA VAL A 106 -1.17 -7.53 -7.52
C VAL A 106 -0.54 -8.05 -6.24
N ASP A 107 0.31 -9.06 -6.33
CA ASP A 107 1.13 -9.51 -5.22
C ASP A 107 2.50 -8.84 -5.32
N ILE A 108 2.84 -8.03 -4.33
CA ILE A 108 4.08 -7.26 -4.29
C ILE A 108 5.02 -7.91 -3.28
N THR A 109 6.22 -8.27 -3.74
CA THR A 109 7.36 -8.57 -2.87
C THR A 109 8.31 -7.38 -2.90
N PHE A 110 8.53 -6.75 -1.75
CA PHE A 110 9.52 -5.68 -1.60
C PHE A 110 10.73 -6.15 -0.80
N ILE A 111 11.93 -5.92 -1.34
CA ILE A 111 13.21 -6.34 -0.77
C ILE A 111 14.09 -5.10 -0.55
N ASN A 112 14.60 -4.90 0.66
CA ASN A 112 15.62 -3.89 0.89
C ASN A 112 17.03 -4.48 0.74
N THR A 113 17.71 -4.15 -0.35
CA THR A 113 19.10 -4.58 -0.62
C THR A 113 20.15 -3.54 -0.27
N ASN A 114 19.72 -2.32 0.07
CA ASN A 114 20.61 -1.19 0.30
C ASN A 114 21.12 -1.14 1.74
N LYS A 115 22.44 -1.26 1.92
CA LYS A 115 23.07 -1.17 3.25
C LYS A 115 22.96 0.25 3.80
N GLY A 116 22.69 0.37 5.10
CA GLY A 116 22.64 1.66 5.81
C GLY A 116 21.29 2.38 5.79
N PHE A 117 20.31 1.92 5.00
CA PHE A 117 19.01 2.57 4.86
C PHE A 117 17.87 1.59 5.05
N GLY A 118 16.79 2.01 5.71
CA GLY A 118 15.56 1.23 5.91
C GLY A 118 14.44 1.72 4.98
N HIS A 119 14.57 1.50 3.67
CA HIS A 119 13.63 2.03 2.68
C HIS A 119 12.20 1.51 2.90
N SER A 120 11.20 2.29 2.49
CA SER A 120 9.81 1.83 2.38
C SER A 120 9.42 1.70 0.91
N PHE A 121 8.30 1.03 0.63
CA PHE A 121 7.68 0.97 -0.69
C PHE A 121 6.18 1.28 -0.55
N ASP A 122 5.80 2.51 -0.89
CA ASP A 122 4.45 3.02 -0.65
C ASP A 122 3.77 3.44 -1.95
N ILE A 123 2.55 2.95 -2.18
CA ILE A 123 1.75 3.24 -3.35
C ILE A 123 0.76 4.37 -3.04
N THR A 124 0.76 5.41 -3.86
CA THR A 124 -0.09 6.60 -3.71
C THR A 124 -0.62 7.10 -5.06
N LYS A 125 -1.69 7.91 -5.03
CA LYS A 125 -2.15 8.69 -6.19
C LYS A 125 -1.42 10.05 -6.29
N LYS A 126 -0.67 10.46 -5.28
CA LYS A 126 0.07 11.74 -5.26
C LYS A 126 1.34 11.58 -6.09
N GLY A 127 1.41 12.28 -7.22
CA GLY A 127 2.57 12.25 -8.12
C GLY A 127 3.69 13.23 -7.75
N PRO A 128 4.85 13.11 -8.42
CA PRO A 128 5.98 14.04 -8.28
C PRO A 128 5.67 15.45 -8.81
N PRO A 129 6.47 16.48 -8.46
CA PRO A 129 7.66 16.41 -7.61
C PRO A 129 7.31 16.20 -6.14
N TYR A 130 8.18 15.49 -5.41
CA TYR A 130 8.02 15.25 -3.97
C TYR A 130 8.87 16.22 -3.16
N ALA A 131 8.32 16.70 -2.05
CA ALA A 131 9.09 17.43 -1.04
C ALA A 131 10.06 16.49 -0.29
N VAL A 132 11.02 17.05 0.45
CA VAL A 132 11.95 16.28 1.30
C VAL A 132 11.18 15.36 2.26
N MET A 133 10.11 15.87 2.87
CA MET A 133 9.13 15.06 3.59
C MET A 133 7.91 14.85 2.67
N PRO A 134 7.76 13.69 2.00
CA PRO A 134 6.73 13.52 0.99
C PRO A 134 5.33 13.41 1.62
N ASN A 135 4.41 14.30 1.22
CA ASN A 135 3.00 14.21 1.60
C ASN A 135 2.21 13.31 0.62
N ILE A 136 2.27 12.00 0.87
CA ILE A 136 1.71 10.97 -0.04
C ILE A 136 0.42 10.32 0.46
N LYS A 137 -0.20 10.84 1.52
CA LYS A 137 -1.46 10.29 2.05
C LYS A 137 -2.65 10.62 1.11
N PRO A 138 -3.66 9.74 1.01
CA PRO A 138 -3.67 8.39 1.56
C PRO A 138 -2.74 7.45 0.79
N ILE A 139 -2.07 6.54 1.51
CA ILE A 139 -1.34 5.41 0.93
C ILE A 139 -2.36 4.31 0.68
N VAL A 140 -2.40 3.76 -0.54
CA VAL A 140 -3.41 2.77 -0.95
C VAL A 140 -2.96 1.33 -0.73
N ALA A 141 -1.66 1.10 -0.69
CA ALA A 141 -0.98 -0.14 -0.29
C ALA A 141 0.51 0.19 -0.10
N GLY A 142 1.21 -0.53 0.76
CA GLY A 142 2.63 -0.27 0.97
C GLY A 142 3.15 -0.84 2.27
N THR A 143 4.35 -0.40 2.65
CA THR A 143 5.10 -0.92 3.78
C THR A 143 5.44 0.16 4.79
N GLY A 144 5.75 -0.23 6.03
CA GLY A 144 6.57 0.62 6.90
C GLY A 144 8.03 0.72 6.41
N PHE A 145 8.90 1.29 7.23
CA PHE A 145 10.34 1.26 6.98
C PHE A 145 10.90 -0.16 7.15
N SER A 146 11.67 -0.62 6.18
CA SER A 146 12.33 -1.92 6.21
C SER A 146 13.49 -1.98 7.21
N PRO A 147 13.85 -3.16 7.71
CA PRO A 147 15.08 -3.32 8.45
C PRO A 147 16.28 -3.09 7.52
N VAL A 148 17.29 -2.41 8.05
CA VAL A 148 18.57 -2.23 7.36
C VAL A 148 19.24 -3.60 7.17
N PRO A 149 19.76 -3.94 5.98
CA PRO A 149 20.50 -5.17 5.75
C PRO A 149 21.65 -5.34 6.76
N LYS A 150 21.73 -6.53 7.37
CA LYS A 150 22.74 -6.88 8.37
C LYS A 150 23.10 -8.37 8.30
N ASP A 151 24.29 -8.73 8.73
CA ASP A 151 24.75 -10.13 8.85
C ASP A 151 24.58 -10.96 7.55
N GLY A 152 24.80 -10.32 6.38
CA GLY A 152 24.63 -10.95 5.07
C GLY A 152 23.18 -11.26 4.68
N LYS A 153 22.20 -10.71 5.42
CA LYS A 153 20.78 -10.89 5.18
C LYS A 153 20.08 -9.57 4.86
N PHE A 154 18.98 -9.68 4.13
CA PHE A 154 18.18 -8.60 3.60
C PHE A 154 16.74 -8.74 4.10
N GLY A 155 16.13 -7.61 4.49
CA GLY A 155 14.71 -7.58 4.84
C GLY A 155 13.84 -7.66 3.60
N TYR A 156 12.78 -8.45 3.64
CA TYR A 156 11.75 -8.42 2.61
C TYR A 156 10.37 -8.65 3.20
N THR A 157 9.34 -8.21 2.48
CA THR A 157 7.94 -8.49 2.82
C THR A 157 7.09 -8.70 1.58
N ASP A 158 5.91 -9.28 1.79
CA ASP A 158 4.93 -9.57 0.77
C ASP A 158 3.59 -8.93 1.17
N PHE A 159 2.97 -8.16 0.27
CA PHE A 159 1.63 -7.62 0.47
C PHE A 159 0.83 -7.65 -0.82
N THR A 160 -0.49 -7.78 -0.70
CA THR A 160 -1.40 -7.85 -1.85
C THR A 160 -2.18 -6.55 -2.02
N TRP A 161 -2.34 -6.11 -3.26
CA TRP A 161 -3.07 -4.92 -3.64
C TRP A 161 -4.11 -5.23 -4.73
N HIS A 162 -5.32 -4.68 -4.58
CA HIS A 162 -6.41 -4.78 -5.55
C HIS A 162 -6.73 -3.39 -6.11
N PRO A 163 -6.01 -2.92 -7.13
CA PRO A 163 -6.19 -1.58 -7.66
C PRO A 163 -7.48 -1.39 -8.45
N THR A 164 -8.06 -0.19 -8.35
CA THR A 164 -8.93 0.32 -9.41
C THR A 164 -8.10 0.92 -10.54
N ALA A 165 -8.63 0.95 -11.75
CA ALA A 165 -8.00 1.64 -12.88
C ALA A 165 -7.58 3.08 -12.53
N GLY A 166 -6.46 3.53 -13.08
CA GLY A 166 -5.89 4.85 -12.82
C GLY A 166 -4.37 4.86 -12.74
N THR A 167 -3.82 6.04 -12.45
CA THR A 167 -2.38 6.25 -12.28
C THR A 167 -2.02 6.35 -10.80
N TYR A 168 -0.96 5.66 -10.43
CA TYR A 168 -0.38 5.64 -9.09
C TYR A 168 1.14 5.82 -9.19
N TYR A 169 1.77 5.93 -8.03
CA TYR A 169 3.21 6.03 -7.87
C TYR A 169 3.64 5.16 -6.70
N TYR A 170 4.74 4.43 -6.87
CA TYR A 170 5.44 3.79 -5.77
C TYR A 170 6.60 4.69 -5.32
N VAL A 171 6.74 4.90 -4.01
CA VAL A 171 7.55 5.97 -3.44
C VAL A 171 8.24 5.48 -2.15
N CYS A 172 9.48 5.93 -1.90
CA CYS A 172 10.13 5.77 -0.60
C CYS A 172 9.86 6.98 0.30
N GLN A 173 9.49 6.74 1.56
CA GLN A 173 9.19 7.80 2.53
C GLN A 173 10.40 8.33 3.30
N ILE A 174 11.60 7.78 3.10
CA ILE A 174 12.80 8.31 3.76
C ILE A 174 12.98 9.78 3.33
N PRO A 175 13.23 10.70 4.27
CA PRO A 175 13.40 12.10 3.95
C PRO A 175 14.43 12.33 2.83
N GLY A 176 14.01 13.05 1.78
CA GLY A 176 14.82 13.37 0.62
C GLY A 176 14.82 12.33 -0.50
N HIS A 177 14.61 11.03 -0.21
CA HIS A 177 14.77 9.97 -1.22
C HIS A 177 13.83 10.15 -2.42
N ALA A 178 12.54 10.37 -2.17
CA ALA A 178 11.57 10.64 -3.23
C ALA A 178 11.86 11.96 -3.97
N ALA A 179 12.27 13.00 -3.24
CA ALA A 179 12.64 14.30 -3.82
C ALA A 179 13.85 14.21 -4.76
N THR A 180 14.76 13.26 -4.51
CA THR A 180 15.95 13.00 -5.33
C THR A 180 15.77 11.83 -6.31
N GLY A 181 14.56 11.29 -6.48
CA GLY A 181 14.25 10.36 -7.58
C GLY A 181 13.91 8.92 -7.19
N MET A 182 13.73 8.59 -5.91
CA MET A 182 13.32 7.24 -5.47
C MET A 182 11.80 7.06 -5.54
N PHE A 183 11.29 7.02 -6.77
CA PHE A 183 9.90 6.73 -7.08
C PHE A 183 9.78 6.22 -8.52
N GLY A 184 8.64 5.61 -8.84
CA GLY A 184 8.22 5.41 -10.21
C GLY A 184 6.70 5.41 -10.35
N LYS A 185 6.22 5.09 -11.55
CA LYS A 185 4.81 5.23 -11.94
C LYS A 185 4.16 3.86 -12.12
N ILE A 186 2.89 3.75 -11.78
CA ILE A 186 2.04 2.58 -12.06
C ILE A 186 0.84 3.07 -12.87
N VAL A 187 0.51 2.37 -13.94
CA VAL A 187 -0.70 2.61 -14.74
C VAL A 187 -1.54 1.35 -14.70
N VAL A 188 -2.73 1.44 -14.11
CA VAL A 188 -3.70 0.35 -14.05
C VAL A 188 -4.76 0.59 -15.11
N LYS A 189 -4.85 -0.28 -16.12
CA LYS A 189 -5.71 -0.10 -17.31
C LYS A 189 -6.27 -1.40 -17.85
#